data_AF-A0A1C6TBT7-F1
#
_entry.id   AF-A0A1C6TBT7-F1
#
_cell.length_a   1.000
_cell.length_b   1.000
_cell.length_c   1.000
_cell.angle_alpha   90.00
_cell.angle_beta   90.00
_cell.angle_gamma   90.00
#
_symmetry.space_group_name_H-M   'P 1'
#
loop_
_entity.id
_entity.type
_entity.pdbx_description
1 polymer ?
#
loop_
_entity_poly.entity_id
_entity_poly.type
_entity_poly.pdbx_seq_one_letter_code
_entity_poly.pdbx_strand_id
1 'polypeptide(L)'
;MNHDQGPSAADLDAIDVEWPLIAAELDVLDAAISLIYAEDHGGPSAMDWRRVRRAEARVTRTAAELTARQHGHVCRLVEVALTTDCAYGCKVLRCRDCGGEQVSHRAVYGCPVGSSRAA
;
A
#
# COMPACT_ATOMS: atom_id res chain seq x y z
N MET A 1 -5.92 26.05 -1.71
CA MET A 1 -6.16 24.75 -1.06
C MET A 1 -6.27 25.04 0.42
N ASN A 2 -7.38 24.66 1.05
CA ASN A 2 -7.60 24.93 2.48
C ASN A 2 -6.86 23.84 3.29
N HIS A 3 -5.76 24.21 3.94
CA HIS A 3 -4.94 23.30 4.78
C HIS A 3 -5.38 23.32 6.26
N ASP A 4 -6.49 23.99 6.60
CA ASP A 4 -6.89 24.22 7.98
C ASP A 4 -7.59 23.02 8.64
N GLN A 5 -7.96 22.00 7.85
CA GLN A 5 -8.44 20.72 8.37
C GLN A 5 -7.28 19.72 8.30
N GLY A 6 -6.59 19.54 9.42
CA GLY A 6 -5.60 18.48 9.59
C GLY A 6 -6.19 17.08 9.38
N PRO A 7 -5.35 16.02 9.40
CA PRO A 7 -5.80 14.66 9.24
C PRO A 7 -6.88 14.30 10.27
N SER A 8 -7.90 13.56 9.83
CA SER A 8 -8.91 13.03 10.74
C SER A 8 -8.34 11.91 11.61
N ALA A 9 -9.05 11.55 12.68
CA ALA A 9 -8.65 10.41 13.52
C ALA A 9 -8.54 9.11 12.71
N ALA A 10 -9.46 8.89 11.75
CA ALA A 10 -9.43 7.72 10.88
C ALA A 10 -8.20 7.71 9.95
N ASP A 11 -7.75 8.89 9.51
CA ASP A 11 -6.52 9.00 8.69
C ASP A 11 -5.28 8.68 9.53
N LEU A 12 -5.25 9.09 10.80
CA LEU A 12 -4.16 8.75 11.73
C LEU A 12 -4.16 7.26 12.08
N ASP A 13 -5.33 6.67 12.33
CA ASP A 13 -5.46 5.22 12.58
C ASP A 13 -4.97 4.39 11.38
N ALA A 14 -5.21 4.86 10.15
CA ALA A 14 -4.71 4.21 8.94
C ALA A 14 -3.18 4.20 8.87
N ILE A 15 -2.54 5.32 9.27
CA ILE A 15 -1.06 5.40 9.37
C ILE A 15 -0.54 4.43 10.41
N ASP A 16 -1.19 4.30 11.57
CA ASP A 16 -0.77 3.37 12.63
C ASP A 16 -0.81 1.91 12.17
N VAL A 17 -1.78 1.56 11.31
CA VAL A 17 -1.85 0.22 10.69
C VAL A 17 -0.68 -0.03 9.75
N GLU A 18 -0.25 0.98 8.99
CA GLU A 18 0.87 0.91 8.03
C GLU A 18 2.25 1.07 8.70
N TRP A 19 2.29 1.66 9.89
CA TRP A 19 3.51 2.01 10.61
C TRP A 19 4.55 0.89 10.72
N PRO A 20 4.17 -0.38 11.00
CA PRO A 20 5.15 -1.47 11.04
C PRO A 20 5.91 -1.65 9.72
N LEU A 21 5.25 -1.47 8.57
CA LEU A 21 5.90 -1.56 7.26
C LEU A 21 6.82 -0.36 7.03
N ILE A 22 6.34 0.84 7.31
CA ILE A 22 7.14 2.08 7.23
C ILE A 22 8.40 1.96 8.09
N ALA A 23 8.28 1.47 9.32
CA ALA A 23 9.42 1.25 10.21
C ALA A 23 10.43 0.23 9.63
N ALA A 24 9.95 -0.84 9.00
CA ALA A 24 10.83 -1.82 8.35
C ALA A 24 11.54 -1.23 7.11
N GLU A 25 10.89 -0.31 6.38
CA GLU A 25 11.51 0.40 5.26
C GLU A 25 12.55 1.41 5.74
N LEU A 26 12.29 2.10 6.85
CA LEU A 26 13.27 2.97 7.50
C LEU A 26 14.51 2.19 7.95
N ASP A 27 14.36 0.96 8.46
CA ASP A 27 15.51 0.09 8.77
C ASP A 27 16.37 -0.20 7.54
N VAL A 28 15.78 -0.31 6.34
CA VAL A 28 16.53 -0.49 5.09
C VAL A 28 17.27 0.78 4.74
N LEU A 29 16.60 1.93 4.86
CA LEU A 29 17.22 3.23 4.63
C LEU A 29 18.41 3.46 5.56
N ASP A 30 18.27 3.19 6.86
CA ASP A 30 19.36 3.31 7.84
C ASP A 30 20.54 2.37 7.53
N ALA A 31 20.24 1.14 7.09
CA ALA A 31 21.27 0.21 6.66
C ALA A 31 21.98 0.67 5.37
N ALA A 32 21.25 1.28 4.43
CA ALA A 32 21.80 1.84 3.20
C ALA A 32 22.67 3.08 3.48
N ILE A 33 22.21 3.98 4.35
CA ILE A 33 22.99 5.14 4.82
C ILE A 33 24.31 4.67 5.44
N SER A 34 24.26 3.61 6.25
CA SER A 34 25.47 3.03 6.86
C SER A 34 26.47 2.52 5.81
N LEU A 35 26.01 1.97 4.68
CA LEU A 35 26.89 1.56 3.58
C LEU A 35 27.58 2.76 2.94
N ILE A 36 26.83 3.84 2.68
CA ILE A 36 27.38 5.08 2.10
C ILE A 36 28.46 5.64 3.01
N TYR A 37 28.22 5.72 4.31
CA TYR A 37 29.25 6.17 5.26
C TYR A 37 30.47 5.24 5.29
N ALA A 38 30.29 3.94 5.12
CA ALA A 38 31.40 3.00 5.13
C ALA A 38 32.36 3.22 3.95
N GLU A 39 31.89 3.73 2.81
CA GLU A 39 32.74 4.06 1.65
C GLU A 39 33.85 5.06 2.01
N ASP A 40 33.53 6.07 2.81
CA ASP A 40 34.50 7.06 3.32
C ASP A 40 35.45 6.49 4.40
N HIS A 41 35.18 5.30 4.92
CA HIS A 41 35.87 4.70 6.08
C HIS A 41 36.55 3.36 5.77
N GLY A 42 36.92 3.12 4.52
CA GLY A 42 37.63 1.89 4.10
C GLY A 42 36.73 0.81 3.49
N GLY A 43 35.47 1.15 3.22
CA GLY A 43 34.50 0.33 2.49
C GLY A 43 33.57 -0.50 3.39
N PRO A 44 32.42 -0.96 2.85
CA PRO A 44 31.47 -1.80 3.57
C PRO A 44 32.06 -3.12 4.09
N SER A 45 31.77 -3.43 5.35
CA SER A 45 32.13 -4.70 5.97
C SER A 45 31.12 -5.81 5.67
N ALA A 46 31.50 -7.06 5.93
CA ALA A 46 30.56 -8.19 5.86
C ALA A 46 29.37 -8.06 6.82
N MET A 47 29.50 -7.29 7.91
CA MET A 47 28.40 -7.04 8.83
C MET A 47 27.38 -6.06 8.25
N ASP A 48 27.82 -5.05 7.51
CA ASP A 48 26.95 -4.06 6.88
C ASP A 48 26.04 -4.72 5.83
N TRP A 49 26.61 -5.60 5.01
CA TRP A 49 25.84 -6.41 4.06
C TRP A 49 24.83 -7.34 4.74
N ARG A 50 25.12 -7.85 5.95
CA ARG A 50 24.15 -8.64 6.73
C ARG A 50 23.05 -7.75 7.30
N ARG A 51 23.33 -6.50 7.65
CA ARG A 51 22.30 -5.55 8.14
C ARG A 51 21.29 -5.26 7.04
N VAL A 52 21.75 -4.95 5.83
CA VAL A 52 20.87 -4.70 4.67
C VAL A 52 19.97 -5.89 4.39
N ARG A 53 20.53 -7.10 4.20
CA ARG A 53 19.72 -8.30 3.93
C ARG A 53 18.68 -8.58 5.01
N ARG A 54 19.00 -8.32 6.29
CA ARG A 54 18.04 -8.50 7.39
C ARG A 54 16.95 -7.43 7.38
N ALA A 55 17.27 -6.20 7.01
CA ALA A 55 16.29 -5.13 6.88
C ALA A 55 15.34 -5.41 5.72
N GLU A 56 15.85 -5.80 4.55
CA GLU A 56 15.04 -6.20 3.39
C GLU A 56 14.12 -7.39 3.73
N ALA A 57 14.64 -8.41 4.41
CA ALA A 57 13.84 -9.55 4.85
C ALA A 57 12.76 -9.15 5.88
N ARG A 58 12.97 -8.09 6.67
CA ARG A 58 11.93 -7.53 7.55
C ARG A 58 10.85 -6.85 6.72
N VAL A 59 11.21 -6.04 5.72
CA VAL A 59 10.23 -5.41 4.81
C VAL A 59 9.33 -6.48 4.16
N THR A 60 9.91 -7.52 3.56
CA THR A 60 9.12 -8.57 2.90
C THR A 60 8.14 -9.24 3.87
N ARG A 61 8.59 -9.56 5.10
CA ARG A 61 7.72 -10.19 6.10
C ARG A 61 6.61 -9.24 6.55
N THR A 62 6.95 -8.00 6.89
CA THR A 62 5.96 -7.04 7.38
C THR A 62 4.95 -6.66 6.31
N ALA A 63 5.37 -6.55 5.04
CA ALA A 63 4.47 -6.33 3.91
C ALA A 63 3.48 -7.51 3.78
N ALA A 64 3.97 -8.75 3.84
CA ALA A 64 3.09 -9.93 3.78
C ALA A 64 2.09 -9.96 4.95
N GLU A 65 2.53 -9.60 6.17
CA GLU A 65 1.64 -9.50 7.33
C GLU A 65 0.60 -8.38 7.17
N LEU A 66 0.99 -7.21 6.67
CA LEU A 66 0.07 -6.10 6.43
C LEU A 66 -1.00 -6.48 5.40
N THR A 67 -0.58 -7.07 4.27
CA THR A 67 -1.51 -7.60 3.25
C THR A 67 -2.43 -8.67 3.84
N ALA A 68 -1.91 -9.59 4.66
CA ALA A 68 -2.74 -10.61 5.31
C ALA A 68 -3.77 -10.01 6.27
N ARG A 69 -3.43 -8.93 7.00
CA ARG A 69 -4.39 -8.21 7.85
C ARG A 69 -5.44 -7.47 7.02
N GLN A 70 -5.03 -6.81 5.94
CA GLN A 70 -5.92 -6.07 5.04
C GLN A 70 -6.88 -7.00 4.26
N HIS A 71 -6.47 -8.23 3.98
CA HIS A 71 -7.24 -9.17 3.16
C HIS A 71 -7.64 -10.47 3.87
N GLY A 72 -7.54 -10.54 5.19
CA GLY A 72 -7.89 -11.73 5.99
C GLY A 72 -9.39 -12.03 6.09
N HIS A 73 -10.22 -11.37 5.29
CA HIS A 73 -11.67 -11.51 5.28
C HIS A 73 -12.17 -11.65 3.82
N VAL A 74 -13.38 -12.19 3.66
CA VAL A 74 -14.07 -12.17 2.36
C VAL A 74 -14.62 -10.77 2.15
N CYS A 75 -14.09 -10.04 1.17
CA CYS A 75 -14.47 -8.64 0.93
C CYS A 75 -15.99 -8.49 0.74
N ARG A 76 -16.64 -7.85 1.70
CA ARG A 76 -18.03 -7.41 1.58
C ARG A 76 -18.08 -6.03 0.93
N LEU A 77 -18.04 -6.06 -0.39
CA LEU A 77 -18.03 -4.88 -1.23
C LEU A 77 -19.41 -4.22 -1.29
N VAL A 78 -19.44 -2.90 -1.08
CA VAL A 78 -20.64 -2.07 -1.27
C VAL A 78 -20.32 -0.90 -2.18
N GLU A 79 -21.31 -0.49 -2.95
CA GLU A 79 -21.22 0.69 -3.81
C GLU A 79 -21.17 1.95 -2.94
N VAL A 80 -20.15 2.79 -3.17
CA VAL A 80 -19.94 4.04 -2.43
C VAL A 80 -19.96 5.27 -3.31
N ALA A 81 -19.62 5.12 -4.59
CA ALA A 81 -19.57 6.22 -5.55
C ALA A 81 -19.60 5.71 -7.00
N LEU A 82 -19.76 6.64 -7.93
CA LEU A 82 -19.37 6.45 -9.33
C LEU A 82 -17.90 6.85 -9.48
N THR A 83 -17.13 6.09 -10.26
CA THR A 83 -15.75 6.45 -10.56
C THR A 83 -15.72 7.69 -11.44
N THR A 84 -14.76 8.58 -11.18
CA THR A 84 -14.45 9.72 -12.04
C THR A 84 -13.57 9.33 -13.22
N ASP A 85 -12.92 8.17 -13.15
CA ASP A 85 -11.92 7.72 -14.11
C ASP A 85 -12.52 6.91 -15.26
N CYS A 86 -13.85 6.76 -15.28
CA CYS A 86 -14.58 6.11 -16.35
C CYS A 86 -15.85 6.90 -16.71
N ALA A 87 -15.92 7.39 -17.96
CA ALA A 87 -17.03 8.19 -18.46
C ALA A 87 -18.40 7.46 -18.47
N TYR A 88 -18.40 6.13 -18.30
CA TYR A 88 -19.59 5.27 -18.40
C TYR A 88 -20.28 5.02 -17.05
N GLY A 89 -19.97 5.79 -16.01
CA GLY A 89 -20.60 5.65 -14.69
C GLY A 89 -20.30 4.30 -14.03
N CYS A 90 -19.06 3.83 -14.13
CA CYS A 90 -18.65 2.60 -13.44
C CYS A 90 -18.64 2.80 -11.93
N LYS A 91 -18.89 1.73 -11.16
CA LYS A 91 -19.14 1.83 -9.72
C LYS A 91 -17.86 1.62 -8.94
N VAL A 92 -17.56 2.51 -8.00
CA VAL A 92 -16.55 2.26 -6.96
C VAL A 92 -17.20 1.42 -5.88
N LEU A 93 -16.65 0.24 -5.68
CA LEU A 93 -17.02 -0.66 -4.61
C LEU A 93 -15.97 -0.57 -3.52
N ARG A 94 -16.39 -0.36 -2.27
CA ARG A 94 -15.52 -0.33 -1.10
C ARG A 94 -15.89 -1.47 -0.16
N CYS A 95 -14.89 -2.17 0.37
CA CYS A 95 -15.12 -3.19 1.37
C CYS A 95 -15.50 -2.57 2.71
N ARG A 96 -16.54 -3.10 3.37
CA ARG A 96 -16.95 -2.61 4.70
C ARG A 96 -15.96 -2.93 5.82
N ASP A 97 -15.13 -3.95 5.64
CA ASP A 97 -14.29 -4.47 6.70
C ASP A 97 -12.85 -3.94 6.60
N CYS A 98 -12.24 -3.95 5.42
CA CYS A 98 -10.88 -3.41 5.22
C CYS A 98 -10.80 -2.05 4.51
N GLY A 99 -11.91 -1.52 4.01
CA GLY A 99 -11.90 -0.27 3.24
C GLY A 99 -11.28 -0.36 1.84
N GLY A 100 -10.79 -1.54 1.41
CA GLY A 100 -10.23 -1.72 0.07
C GLY A 100 -11.23 -1.38 -1.04
N GLU A 101 -10.76 -0.68 -2.07
CA GLU A 101 -11.59 -0.22 -3.19
C GLU A 101 -11.32 -0.99 -4.47
N GLN A 102 -12.36 -1.17 -5.28
CA GLN A 102 -12.25 -1.64 -6.65
C GLN A 102 -13.31 -1.00 -7.54
N VAL A 103 -12.98 -0.83 -8.82
CA VAL A 103 -13.94 -0.34 -9.82
C VAL A 103 -14.63 -1.52 -10.50
N SER A 104 -15.95 -1.58 -10.38
CA SER A 104 -16.79 -2.51 -11.14
C SER A 104 -17.14 -1.88 -12.48
N HIS A 105 -16.39 -2.22 -13.53
CA HIS A 105 -16.76 -1.92 -14.90
C HIS A 105 -17.94 -2.78 -15.35
N ARG A 106 -19.01 -2.17 -15.90
CA ARG A 106 -20.19 -2.90 -16.40
C ARG A 106 -20.48 -2.55 -17.85
N ALA A 107 -20.59 -3.57 -18.69
CA ALA A 107 -21.03 -3.45 -20.07
C ALA A 107 -22.44 -2.86 -20.22
N VAL A 108 -23.30 -3.05 -19.22
CA VAL A 108 -24.68 -2.52 -19.20
C VAL A 108 -24.74 -1.01 -19.39
N TYR A 109 -23.71 -0.28 -18.93
CA TYR A 109 -23.62 1.17 -19.09
C TYR A 109 -22.76 1.59 -20.30
N GLY A 110 -22.44 0.65 -21.21
CA GLY A 110 -21.63 0.90 -22.40
C GLY A 110 -20.12 0.94 -22.14
N CYS A 111 -19.65 0.54 -20.94
CA CYS A 111 -18.23 0.54 -20.63
C CYS A 111 -17.50 -0.53 -21.45
N PRO A 112 -16.49 -0.16 -22.27
CA PRO A 112 -15.74 -1.12 -23.07
C PRO A 112 -14.90 -2.09 -22.21
N VAL A 113 -14.37 -1.62 -21.08
CA VAL A 113 -13.63 -2.47 -20.10
C VAL A 113 -14.55 -3.51 -19.47
N GLY A 114 -15.80 -3.14 -19.17
CA GLY A 114 -16.78 -4.10 -18.65
C GLY A 114 -17.26 -5.12 -19.70
N SER A 115 -16.98 -4.86 -20.97
CA SER A 115 -17.37 -5.67 -22.13
C SER A 115 -16.23 -6.57 -22.62
N SER A 116 -14.99 -6.36 -22.16
CA SER A 116 -13.89 -7.26 -22.45
C SER A 116 -14.09 -8.56 -21.70
N ARG A 117 -14.85 -9.49 -22.31
CA ARG A 117 -14.69 -10.92 -22.02
C ARG A 117 -13.20 -11.22 -22.14
N ALA A 118 -12.64 -11.83 -21.10
CA ALA A 118 -11.33 -12.47 -21.13
C ALA A 118 -11.20 -13.25 -22.45
N ALA A 119 -10.33 -12.78 -23.33
CA ALA A 119 -9.84 -13.54 -24.46
C ALA A 119 -8.75 -14.50 -23.97
#